data_AF-A0A0U3LJA4-F1
#
_entry.id   AF-A0A0U3LJA4-F1
#
_cell.length_a   1.000
_cell.length_b   1.000
_cell.length_c   1.000
_cell.angle_alpha   90.00
_cell.angle_beta   90.00
_cell.angle_gamma   90.00
#
_symmetry.space_group_name_H-M   'P 1'
#
loop_
_entity.id
_entity.type
_entity.pdbx_description
1 polymer ?
#
loop_
_entity_poly.entity_id
_entity_poly.type
_entity_poly.pdbx_seq_one_letter_code
_entity_poly.pdbx_strand_id
1 'polypeptide(L)'
;MSARPPLPPEHPADESVLDASVAMQQVDDQPLDNSAFVCGEVSYRTGDGPMLQIPQGPVKVSVGEHDVTLGWEDEDNRMSAVMPRTEYARFVGTGAIKPVVPATPSAG
;
A
#
# COMPACT_ATOMS: atom_id res chain seq x y z
N MET A 1 39.85 7.67 -49.63
CA MET A 1 40.02 8.17 -48.25
C MET A 1 38.67 8.00 -47.56
N SER A 2 38.62 7.20 -46.49
CA SER A 2 37.38 6.88 -45.77
C SER A 2 36.98 7.98 -44.77
N ALA A 3 35.66 8.18 -44.68
CA ALA A 3 34.84 8.51 -43.50
C ALA A 3 34.93 9.88 -42.82
N ARG A 4 33.77 10.55 -42.69
CA ARG A 4 32.99 10.66 -41.44
C ARG A 4 31.55 11.13 -41.74
N PRO A 5 30.49 10.51 -41.17
CA PRO A 5 29.13 11.05 -41.28
C PRO A 5 28.95 12.28 -40.38
N PRO A 6 27.97 13.17 -40.65
CA PRO A 6 27.67 14.31 -39.80
C PRO A 6 27.08 13.85 -38.45
N LEU A 7 27.46 14.53 -37.37
CA LEU A 7 26.94 14.32 -36.02
C LEU A 7 25.46 14.77 -35.94
N PRO A 8 24.60 14.07 -35.19
CA PRO A 8 23.26 14.57 -34.87
C PRO A 8 23.35 15.79 -33.92
N PRO A 9 22.39 16.73 -33.97
CA PRO A 9 22.32 17.82 -33.02
C PRO A 9 21.56 17.36 -31.77
N GLU A 10 22.23 16.96 -30.69
CA GLU A 10 21.55 16.68 -29.42
C GLU A 10 22.23 17.33 -28.20
N HIS A 11 21.52 18.37 -27.72
CA HIS A 11 21.34 18.86 -26.34
C HIS A 11 22.56 19.36 -25.53
N PRO A 12 22.68 20.68 -25.25
CA PRO A 12 23.46 21.14 -24.10
C PRO A 12 22.71 20.83 -22.79
N ALA A 13 23.43 20.23 -21.84
CA ALA A 13 22.97 19.82 -20.53
C ALA A 13 22.41 20.98 -19.68
N ASP A 14 21.23 20.74 -19.09
CA ASP A 14 20.71 21.05 -17.74
C ASP A 14 19.18 20.99 -17.93
N GLU A 15 18.44 20.05 -17.36
CA GLU A 15 17.94 20.19 -16.00
C GLU A 15 17.36 18.85 -15.50
N SER A 16 17.70 18.54 -14.26
CA SER A 16 16.92 17.73 -13.32
C SER A 16 16.74 16.23 -13.63
N VAL A 17 17.76 15.49 -13.20
CA VAL A 17 17.66 14.25 -12.43
C VAL A 17 16.30 13.99 -11.76
N LEU A 18 15.38 13.32 -12.44
CA LEU A 18 14.46 12.37 -11.80
C LEU A 18 14.25 11.24 -12.79
N ASP A 19 14.90 10.13 -12.49
CA ASP A 19 14.63 8.81 -13.03
C ASP A 19 13.11 8.59 -13.16
N ALA A 20 12.62 8.59 -14.39
CA ALA A 20 11.25 8.19 -14.75
C ALA A 20 11.08 6.66 -14.64
N SER A 21 11.85 6.02 -13.75
CA SER A 21 11.73 4.62 -13.34
C SER A 21 11.18 4.54 -11.91
N VAL A 22 10.25 5.42 -11.53
CA VAL A 22 9.13 4.91 -10.73
C VAL A 22 8.29 4.10 -11.70
N ALA A 23 8.73 2.85 -11.89
CA ALA A 23 7.79 1.77 -12.03
C ALA A 23 6.74 2.02 -10.95
N MET A 24 5.62 2.62 -11.33
CA MET A 24 4.34 2.17 -10.84
C MET A 24 4.33 0.71 -11.26
N GLN A 25 5.01 -0.12 -10.47
CA GLN A 25 4.80 -1.53 -10.37
C GLN A 25 3.34 -1.54 -9.93
N GLN A 26 2.50 -1.54 -10.95
CA GLN A 26 1.15 -2.02 -10.93
C GLN A 26 1.27 -3.29 -10.12
N VAL A 27 1.01 -3.13 -8.82
CA VAL A 27 1.16 -4.17 -7.83
C VAL A 27 0.45 -5.35 -8.43
N ASP A 28 1.24 -6.38 -8.72
CA ASP A 28 0.77 -7.58 -9.35
C ASP A 28 -0.53 -7.98 -8.67
N ASP A 29 -1.46 -8.46 -9.49
CA ASP A 29 -2.69 -9.16 -9.18
C ASP A 29 -2.36 -10.38 -8.27
N GLN A 30 -1.87 -10.12 -7.06
CA GLN A 30 -1.54 -11.09 -6.04
C GLN A 30 -2.82 -11.25 -5.20
N PRO A 31 -3.27 -12.50 -4.95
CA PRO A 31 -4.66 -12.76 -4.64
C PRO A 31 -5.16 -11.97 -3.42
N LEU A 32 -6.35 -11.39 -3.63
CA LEU A 32 -7.10 -10.40 -2.87
C LEU A 32 -7.57 -10.85 -1.48
N ASP A 33 -6.83 -11.61 -0.65
CA ASP A 33 -7.54 -12.47 0.34
C ASP A 33 -7.20 -12.29 1.82
N ASN A 34 -6.57 -11.18 2.23
CA ASN A 34 -6.57 -10.82 3.66
C ASN A 34 -7.66 -9.79 3.92
N SER A 35 -8.87 -10.30 4.21
CA SER A 35 -9.95 -9.48 4.75
C SER A 35 -9.79 -9.37 6.26
N ALA A 36 -10.15 -8.25 6.85
CA ALA A 36 -10.28 -8.12 8.29
C ALA A 36 -11.58 -7.41 8.64
N PHE A 37 -12.02 -7.58 9.87
CA PHE A 37 -13.16 -6.87 10.41
C PHE A 37 -12.72 -5.93 11.52
N VAL A 38 -13.02 -4.65 11.36
CA VAL A 38 -12.85 -3.66 12.42
C VAL A 38 -14.04 -3.80 13.36
N CYS A 39 -13.78 -4.29 14.57
CA CYS A 39 -14.79 -4.49 15.63
C CYS A 39 -14.77 -3.39 16.68
N GLY A 40 -13.65 -2.66 16.82
CA GLY A 40 -13.48 -1.61 17.81
C GLY A 40 -13.13 -0.27 17.21
N GLU A 41 -12.81 0.70 18.07
CA GLU A 41 -12.30 2.00 17.64
C GLU A 41 -10.86 1.84 17.14
N VAL A 42 -10.63 2.15 15.87
CA VAL A 42 -9.31 2.17 15.26
C VAL A 42 -9.08 3.57 14.73
N SER A 43 -8.28 4.33 15.46
CA SER A 43 -7.89 5.68 15.09
C SER A 43 -6.40 5.69 14.82
N TYR A 44 -6.01 6.07 13.61
CA TYR A 44 -4.61 6.05 13.18
C TYR A 44 -4.27 7.28 12.36
N ARG A 45 -3.04 7.78 12.51
CA ARG A 45 -2.54 8.94 11.79
C ARG A 45 -1.50 8.49 10.77
N THR A 46 -1.75 8.79 9.50
CA THR A 46 -0.77 8.59 8.43
C THR A 46 0.15 9.80 8.32
N GLY A 47 1.42 9.65 8.70
CA GLY A 47 2.41 10.74 8.68
C GLY A 47 2.03 11.93 9.57
N ASP A 48 2.10 13.15 9.04
CA ASP A 48 1.66 14.39 9.70
C ASP A 48 0.18 14.73 9.44
N GLY A 49 -0.57 13.83 8.81
CA GLY A 49 -1.98 14.02 8.48
C GLY A 49 -2.90 14.15 9.70
N PRO A 50 -4.19 14.42 9.51
CA PRO A 50 -5.17 14.33 10.60
C PRO A 50 -5.24 12.91 11.16
N MET A 51 -5.70 12.77 12.41
CA MET A 51 -6.07 11.47 12.96
C MET A 51 -7.27 10.96 12.17
N LEU A 52 -7.12 9.79 11.53
CA LEU A 52 -8.16 9.17 10.75
C LEU A 52 -8.84 8.09 11.58
N GLN A 53 -10.16 8.11 11.65
CA GLN A 53 -10.95 7.06 12.27
C GLN A 53 -11.36 6.05 11.19
N ILE A 54 -10.96 4.80 11.36
CA ILE A 54 -11.34 3.70 10.48
C ILE A 54 -12.71 3.21 10.93
N PRO A 55 -13.73 3.18 10.05
CA PRO A 55 -15.07 2.74 10.42
C PRO A 55 -15.08 1.27 10.79
N GLN A 56 -16.00 0.90 11.68
CA GLN A 56 -16.28 -0.50 11.97
C GLN A 56 -16.86 -1.18 10.73
N GLY A 57 -16.39 -2.39 10.44
CA GLY A 57 -16.84 -3.12 9.27
C GLY A 57 -15.73 -3.89 8.54
N PRO A 58 -16.05 -4.43 7.36
CA PRO A 58 -15.10 -5.15 6.54
C PRO A 58 -14.06 -4.18 5.96
N VAL A 59 -12.80 -4.55 6.10
CA VAL A 59 -11.67 -3.82 5.51
C VAL A 59 -10.78 -4.78 4.74
N LYS A 60 -10.19 -4.28 3.66
CA LYS A 60 -9.15 -4.98 2.92
C LYS A 60 -7.81 -4.72 3.59
N VAL A 61 -7.03 -5.77 3.77
CA VAL A 61 -5.71 -5.68 4.40
C VAL A 61 -4.66 -6.12 3.38
N SER A 62 -3.69 -5.26 3.13
CA SER A 62 -2.48 -5.59 2.37
C SER A 62 -1.29 -5.54 3.32
N VAL A 63 -0.66 -6.68 3.55
CA VAL A 63 0.50 -6.78 4.45
C VAL A 63 1.76 -6.70 3.61
N GLY A 64 2.50 -5.61 3.74
CA GLY A 64 3.84 -5.43 3.18
C GLY A 64 4.92 -6.02 4.09
N GLU A 65 6.18 -5.84 3.69
CA GLU A 65 7.33 -6.33 4.47
C GLU A 65 7.40 -5.64 5.84
N HIS A 66 7.20 -4.31 5.89
CA HIS A 66 7.34 -3.49 7.10
C HIS A 66 6.04 -2.83 7.57
N ASP A 67 5.08 -2.67 6.66
CA ASP A 67 3.83 -1.95 6.89
C ASP A 67 2.61 -2.79 6.50
N VAL A 68 1.44 -2.30 6.90
CA VAL A 68 0.13 -2.85 6.60
C VAL A 68 -0.73 -1.71 6.09
N THR A 69 -1.31 -1.90 4.92
CA THR A 69 -2.29 -0.99 4.34
C THR A 69 -3.69 -1.53 4.58
N LEU A 70 -4.53 -0.73 5.24
CA LEU A 70 -5.96 -0.98 5.40
C LEU A 70 -6.72 -0.15 4.37
N GLY A 71 -7.63 -0.78 3.62
CA GLY A 71 -8.51 -0.12 2.66
C GLY A 71 -9.97 -0.38 3.00
N TRP A 72 -10.79 0.66 2.91
CA TRP A 72 -12.24 0.57 3.12
C TRP A 72 -12.98 1.58 2.24
N GLU A 73 -14.29 1.40 2.15
CA GLU A 73 -15.18 2.32 1.43
C GLU A 73 -15.89 3.18 2.48
N ASP A 74 -15.84 4.49 2.28
CA ASP A 74 -16.50 5.48 3.12
C ASP A 74 -17.43 6.30 2.23
N GLU A 75 -18.73 6.08 2.39
CA GLU A 75 -19.79 6.59 1.50
C GLU A 75 -19.56 6.23 0.03
N ASP A 76 -18.88 7.10 -0.73
CA ASP A 76 -18.53 6.93 -2.15
C ASP A 76 -17.00 7.00 -2.39
N ASN A 77 -16.22 7.22 -1.32
CA ASN A 77 -14.78 7.37 -1.38
C ASN A 77 -14.06 6.09 -0.96
N ARG A 78 -13.08 5.68 -1.76
CA ARG A 78 -12.12 4.63 -1.36
C ARG A 78 -11.04 5.26 -0.48
N MET A 79 -11.07 4.90 0.78
CA MET A 79 -10.12 5.36 1.79
C MET A 79 -9.07 4.29 2.04
N SER A 80 -7.86 4.73 2.39
CA SER A 80 -6.80 3.82 2.81
C SER A 80 -5.90 4.44 3.87
N ALA A 81 -5.33 3.61 4.73
CA ALA A 81 -4.37 3.99 5.75
C ALA A 81 -3.21 3.00 5.81
N VAL A 82 -1.99 3.52 5.80
CA VAL A 82 -0.75 2.74 5.92
C VAL A 82 -0.25 2.87 7.35
N MET A 83 -0.07 1.75 8.03
CA MET A 83 0.41 1.67 9.41
C MET A 83 1.51 0.63 9.56
N PRO A 84 2.43 0.76 10.52
CA PRO A 84 3.45 -0.26 10.74
C PRO A 84 2.84 -1.57 11.25
N ARG A 85 3.47 -2.70 10.93
CA ARG A 85 3.00 -4.04 11.35
C ARG A 85 2.81 -4.16 12.87
N THR A 86 3.63 -3.48 13.65
CA THR A 86 3.51 -3.47 15.13
C THR A 86 2.21 -2.83 15.59
N GLU A 87 1.77 -1.74 14.96
CA GLU A 87 0.52 -1.07 15.33
C GLU A 87 -0.68 -1.90 14.87
N TYR A 88 -0.63 -2.46 13.66
CA TYR A 88 -1.65 -3.41 13.20
C TYR A 88 -1.78 -4.60 14.17
N ALA A 89 -0.67 -5.23 14.56
CA ALA A 89 -0.65 -6.33 15.50
C ALA A 89 -1.21 -5.93 16.88
N ARG A 90 -1.00 -4.70 17.32
CA ARG A 90 -1.60 -4.16 18.54
C ARG A 90 -3.12 -4.12 18.44
N PHE A 91 -3.67 -3.60 17.34
CA PHE A 91 -5.14 -3.59 17.13
C PHE A 91 -5.73 -5.00 17.03
N VAL A 92 -4.98 -5.95 16.48
CA VAL A 92 -5.38 -7.37 16.49
C VAL A 92 -5.35 -7.93 17.91
N GLY A 93 -4.30 -7.64 18.68
CA GLY A 93 -4.14 -8.10 20.06
C GLY A 93 -5.19 -7.54 21.02
N THR A 94 -5.68 -6.31 20.79
CA THR A 94 -6.79 -5.73 21.56
C THR A 94 -8.17 -6.23 21.09
N GLY A 95 -8.23 -6.91 19.95
CA GLY A 95 -9.49 -7.35 19.32
C GLY A 95 -10.23 -6.24 18.57
N ALA A 96 -9.62 -5.05 18.41
CA ALA A 96 -10.18 -3.96 17.61
C ALA A 96 -10.22 -4.32 16.12
N ILE A 97 -9.26 -5.13 15.66
CA ILE A 97 -9.24 -5.70 14.31
C ILE A 97 -9.21 -7.22 14.40
N LYS A 98 -10.05 -7.90 13.62
CA LYS A 98 -10.07 -9.36 13.50
C LYS A 98 -9.66 -9.77 12.10
N PRO A 99 -8.45 -10.30 11.89
CA PRO A 99 -8.06 -10.84 10.60
C PRO A 99 -8.94 -12.05 10.29
N VAL A 100 -9.52 -12.06 9.09
CA VAL A 100 -10.17 -13.24 8.53
C VAL A 100 -9.04 -14.06 7.93
N VAL A 101 -8.49 -14.99 8.72
CA VAL A 101 -7.57 -15.99 8.19
C VAL A 101 -8.36 -16.89 7.24
N PRO A 102 -8.02 -16.92 5.94
CA PRO A 102 -8.58 -17.97 5.09
C PRO A 102 -8.13 -19.29 5.70
N ALA A 103 -9.09 -20.14 6.08
CA ALA A 103 -8.80 -21.45 6.66
C ALA A 103 -7.91 -22.20 5.69
N THR A 104 -6.63 -22.32 6.01
CA THR A 104 -5.71 -23.14 5.24
C THR A 104 -6.20 -24.57 5.43
N PRO A 105 -6.70 -25.28 4.40
CA PRO A 105 -6.97 -26.70 4.55
C PRO A 105 -5.61 -27.35 4.82
N SER A 106 -5.39 -27.78 6.06
CA SER A 106 -4.21 -28.58 6.41
C SER A 106 -4.26 -29.85 5.56
N ALA A 107 -3.41 -29.91 4.54
CA ALA A 107 -3.18 -31.12 3.78
C ALA A 107 -2.52 -32.14 4.72
N GLY A 108 -3.20 -33.27 4.93
CA GLY A 108 -2.70 -34.43 5.67
C GLY A 108 -1.93 -35.41 4.79
#